data_AF-A0AA91U390-F1
#
_entry.id   AF-A0AA91U390-F1
#
_cell.length_a   1.000
_cell.length_b   1.000
_cell.length_c   1.000
_cell.angle_alpha   90.00
_cell.angle_beta   90.00
_cell.angle_gamma   90.00
#
_symmetry.space_group_name_H-M   'P 1'
#
loop_
_entity.id
_entity.type
_entity.pdbx_description
1 polymer ?
#
loop_
_entity_poly.entity_id
_entity_poly.type
_entity_poly.pdbx_seq_one_letter_code
_entity_poly.pdbx_strand_id
1 'polypeptide(L)'
;MNKSIKVNSVRGLMILFFAGAVASQALAQTYVIPPSDSTTRHVPVISDLAMEQCVSDYNESNWLEQDIKRTTIDEYSQASVDAYNAKIERLNNMTSAFNQNCAGKQSASAAKAAEKLNQSRR
;
A
#
# COMPACT_ATOMS: atom_id res chain seq x y z
N MET A 1 15.93 22.75 67.19
CA MET A 1 16.72 21.49 67.13
C MET A 1 16.43 20.83 65.80
N ASN A 2 17.35 20.99 64.84
CA ASN A 2 17.27 20.43 63.49
C ASN A 2 17.89 19.02 63.49
N LYS A 3 17.19 18.01 62.95
CA LYS A 3 17.81 16.73 62.60
C LYS A 3 17.77 16.58 61.08
N SER A 4 18.94 16.71 60.48
CA SER A 4 19.21 16.47 59.06
C SER A 4 18.98 15.02 58.69
N ILE A 5 18.24 14.77 57.62
CA ILE A 5 18.11 13.46 56.98
C ILE A 5 19.35 13.25 56.11
N LYS A 6 20.12 12.20 56.39
CA LYS A 6 21.27 11.76 55.58
C LYS A 6 20.77 11.07 54.31
N VAL A 7 21.16 11.58 53.15
CA VAL A 7 21.03 10.86 51.87
C VAL A 7 22.25 9.95 51.73
N ASN A 8 22.05 8.64 51.77
CA ASN A 8 23.11 7.65 51.63
C ASN A 8 22.97 6.87 50.31
N SER A 9 24.06 6.94 49.54
CA SER A 9 24.72 5.84 48.84
C SER A 9 24.03 5.19 47.62
N VAL A 10 24.66 5.46 46.48
CA VAL A 10 24.51 4.81 45.17
C VAL A 10 24.87 3.32 45.26
N ARG A 11 24.03 2.42 44.71
CA ARG A 11 24.38 1.17 43.98
C ARG A 11 23.15 0.28 43.77
N GLY A 12 22.79 0.03 42.51
CA GLY A 12 21.76 -0.95 42.13
C GLY A 12 21.39 -0.87 40.66
N LEU A 13 22.14 -1.57 39.81
CA LEU A 13 21.93 -1.77 38.38
C LEU A 13 20.68 -2.66 38.16
N MET A 14 19.75 -2.29 37.27
CA MET A 14 18.99 -3.23 36.42
C MET A 14 18.21 -2.48 35.33
N ILE A 15 18.51 -2.87 34.10
CA ILE A 15 18.04 -2.36 32.80
C ILE A 15 16.65 -2.95 32.49
N LEU A 16 15.73 -2.17 31.89
CA LEU A 16 14.70 -2.71 31.00
C LEU A 16 14.52 -1.78 29.79
N PHE A 17 15.31 -2.05 28.75
CA PHE A 17 15.09 -1.62 27.38
C PHE A 17 13.83 -2.33 26.87
N PHE A 18 12.70 -1.63 26.74
CA PHE A 18 11.61 -2.07 25.87
C PHE A 18 11.74 -1.37 24.51
N ALA A 19 12.74 -1.78 23.74
CA ALA A 19 12.76 -1.54 22.30
C ALA A 19 11.81 -2.57 21.67
N GLY A 20 10.50 -2.26 21.69
CA GLY A 20 9.52 -3.01 20.91
C GLY A 20 9.77 -2.75 19.43
N ALA A 21 10.60 -3.57 18.79
CA ALA A 21 10.65 -3.62 17.34
C ALA A 21 9.29 -4.15 16.87
N VAL A 22 8.40 -3.24 16.48
CA VAL A 22 7.22 -3.59 15.68
C VAL A 22 7.76 -4.13 14.35
N ALA A 23 7.85 -5.44 14.25
CA ALA A 23 8.07 -6.09 12.97
C ALA A 23 6.85 -5.74 12.09
N SER A 24 7.03 -4.76 11.21
CA SER A 24 6.06 -4.46 10.17
C SER A 24 5.94 -5.70 9.30
N GLN A 25 4.89 -6.50 9.53
CA GLN A 25 4.55 -7.61 8.65
C GLN A 25 4.06 -6.99 7.34
N ALA A 26 4.99 -6.68 6.44
CA ALA A 26 4.66 -6.33 5.07
C ALA A 26 4.08 -7.59 4.44
N LEU A 27 2.75 -7.68 4.38
CA LEU A 27 2.08 -8.68 3.56
C LEU A 27 2.62 -8.51 2.14
N ALA A 28 3.23 -9.57 1.60
CA ALA A 28 3.80 -9.54 0.27
C ALA A 28 2.69 -9.20 -0.75
N GLN A 29 2.78 -8.00 -1.31
CA GLN A 29 1.91 -7.53 -2.38
C GLN A 29 2.02 -8.48 -3.58
N THR A 30 0.91 -9.12 -3.94
CA THR A 30 0.83 -10.10 -5.03
C THR A 30 -0.11 -9.56 -6.11
N TYR A 31 0.36 -9.54 -7.36
CA TYR A 31 -0.45 -9.16 -8.50
C TYR A 31 -1.54 -10.20 -8.76
N VAL A 32 -2.79 -9.75 -8.84
CA VAL A 32 -3.95 -10.56 -9.23
C VAL A 32 -4.56 -10.05 -10.53
N ILE A 33 -5.33 -10.91 -11.20
CA ILE A 33 -6.03 -10.55 -12.44
C ILE A 33 -7.11 -9.51 -12.12
N PRO A 34 -7.18 -8.38 -12.84
CA PRO A 34 -8.25 -7.40 -12.66
C PRO A 34 -9.61 -8.00 -13.04
N PRO A 35 -10.71 -7.55 -12.42
CA PRO A 35 -12.05 -7.96 -12.83
C PRO A 35 -12.30 -7.58 -14.29
N SER A 36 -12.93 -8.49 -15.03
CA SER A 36 -13.38 -8.24 -16.40
C SER A 36 -14.89 -8.36 -16.48
N ASP A 37 -15.53 -7.49 -17.26
CA ASP A 37 -16.96 -7.59 -17.50
C ASP A 37 -17.27 -8.79 -18.41
N SER A 38 -18.23 -9.60 -18.00
CA SER A 38 -18.74 -10.77 -18.74
C SER A 38 -20.07 -10.49 -19.45
N THR A 39 -20.40 -9.22 -19.71
CA THR A 39 -21.65 -8.90 -20.39
C THR A 39 -21.65 -9.47 -21.81
N THR A 40 -22.82 -9.91 -22.30
CA THR A 40 -23.05 -10.55 -23.61
C THR A 40 -22.71 -9.68 -24.83
N ARG A 41 -22.14 -8.49 -24.63
CA ARG A 41 -21.70 -7.58 -25.69
C ARG A 41 -20.26 -7.90 -26.11
N HIS A 42 -19.93 -7.55 -27.35
CA HIS A 42 -18.57 -7.62 -27.86
C HIS A 42 -17.63 -6.79 -26.95
N VAL A 43 -16.72 -7.48 -26.27
CA VAL A 43 -15.74 -6.86 -25.37
C VAL A 43 -14.46 -6.55 -26.15
N PRO A 44 -13.96 -5.29 -26.12
CA PRO A 44 -12.71 -4.96 -26.79
C PRO A 44 -11.54 -5.79 -26.24
N VAL A 45 -10.80 -6.43 -27.15
CA VAL A 45 -9.58 -7.18 -26.82
C VAL A 45 -8.36 -6.27 -26.95
N ILE A 46 -7.48 -6.28 -25.95
CA ILE A 46 -6.24 -5.51 -25.95
C ILE A 46 -5.00 -6.41 -26.08
N SER A 47 -3.88 -5.81 -26.45
CA SER A 47 -2.60 -6.51 -26.56
C SER A 47 -2.12 -7.05 -25.21
N ASP A 48 -1.23 -8.04 -25.25
CA ASP A 48 -0.65 -8.62 -24.04
C ASP A 48 0.13 -7.59 -23.21
N LEU A 49 0.86 -6.69 -23.88
CA LEU A 49 1.56 -5.60 -23.21
C LEU A 49 0.59 -4.65 -22.50
N ALA A 50 -0.50 -4.28 -23.16
CA ALA A 50 -1.53 -3.44 -22.54
C ALA A 50 -2.19 -4.15 -21.36
N MET A 51 -2.44 -5.45 -21.46
CA MET A 51 -3.00 -6.23 -20.35
C MET A 51 -2.03 -6.34 -19.17
N GLU A 52 -0.73 -6.50 -19.41
CA GLU A 52 0.29 -6.48 -18.36
C GLU A 52 0.29 -5.14 -17.61
N GLN A 53 0.18 -4.02 -18.33
CA GLN A 53 0.01 -2.71 -17.71
C GLN A 53 -1.28 -2.63 -16.90
N CYS A 54 -2.40 -3.14 -17.42
CA CYS A 54 -3.68 -3.15 -16.72
C CYS A 54 -3.63 -3.95 -15.42
N VAL A 55 -2.95 -5.10 -15.41
CA VAL A 55 -2.72 -5.88 -14.20
C VAL A 55 -1.88 -5.06 -13.21
N SER A 56 -0.84 -4.37 -13.67
CA SER A 56 -0.01 -3.54 -12.79
C SER A 56 -0.81 -2.40 -12.14
N ASP A 57 -1.49 -1.60 -12.97
CA ASP A 57 -2.25 -0.42 -12.54
C ASP A 57 -3.37 -0.78 -11.54
N TYR A 58 -4.10 -1.88 -11.80
CA TYR A 58 -5.14 -2.36 -10.90
C TYR A 58 -4.59 -2.73 -9.52
N ASN A 59 -3.50 -3.48 -9.47
CA ASN A 59 -2.95 -3.95 -8.20
C ASN A 59 -2.29 -2.80 -7.42
N GLU A 60 -1.52 -1.96 -8.09
CA GLU A 60 -0.85 -0.85 -7.43
C GLU A 60 -1.84 0.21 -6.91
N SER A 61 -2.92 0.47 -7.65
CA SER A 61 -3.99 1.36 -7.15
C SER A 61 -4.69 0.75 -5.94
N ASN A 62 -4.99 -0.56 -5.95
CA ASN A 62 -5.56 -1.25 -4.79
C ASN A 62 -4.63 -1.22 -3.57
N TRP A 63 -3.32 -1.39 -3.76
CA TRP A 63 -2.37 -1.29 -2.65
C TRP A 63 -2.28 0.12 -2.09
N LEU A 64 -2.29 1.13 -2.96
CA LEU A 64 -2.34 2.53 -2.53
C LEU A 64 -3.64 2.85 -1.78
N GLU A 65 -4.78 2.34 -2.24
CA GLU A 65 -6.07 2.48 -1.55
C GLU A 65 -6.02 1.86 -0.14
N GLN A 66 -5.42 0.67 -0.01
CA GLN A 66 -5.23 0.03 1.29
C GLN A 66 -4.28 0.82 2.20
N ASP A 67 -3.21 1.39 1.65
CA ASP A 67 -2.28 2.25 2.38
C ASP A 67 -2.96 3.54 2.87
N ILE A 68 -3.77 4.17 2.03
CA ILE A 68 -4.60 5.33 2.39
C ILE A 68 -5.55 4.98 3.54
N LYS A 69 -6.28 3.85 3.44
CA LYS A 69 -7.21 3.38 4.49
C LYS A 69 -6.54 3.14 5.85
N ARG A 70 -5.23 2.86 5.86
CA ARG A 70 -4.43 2.61 7.07
C ARG A 70 -3.66 3.85 7.54
N THR A 71 -3.61 4.91 6.75
CA THR A 71 -2.83 6.11 7.05
C THR A 71 -3.57 6.93 8.12
N THR A 72 -2.92 7.14 9.27
CA THR A 72 -3.35 8.14 10.26
C THR A 72 -2.85 9.51 9.84
N ILE A 73 -3.71 10.52 9.93
CA ILE A 73 -3.40 11.92 9.58
C ILE A 73 -3.32 12.74 10.87
N ASP A 74 -2.32 13.62 10.96
CA ASP A 74 -2.33 14.71 11.93
C ASP A 74 -3.00 15.94 11.29
N GLU A 75 -4.26 16.18 11.62
CA GLU A 75 -5.08 17.26 11.06
C GLU A 75 -4.54 18.66 11.39
N TYR A 76 -3.69 18.79 12.41
CA TYR A 76 -3.07 20.06 12.79
C TYR A 76 -1.76 20.33 12.04
N SER A 77 -1.27 19.35 11.27
CA SER A 77 -0.05 19.45 10.48
C SER A 77 -0.38 19.55 9.00
N GLN A 78 -0.17 20.74 8.42
CA GLN A 78 -0.36 20.94 6.98
C GLN A 78 0.45 19.94 6.16
N ALA A 79 1.68 19.63 6.57
CA ALA A 79 2.52 18.65 5.88
C ALA A 79 1.91 17.22 5.92
N SER A 80 1.26 16.84 7.03
CA SER A 80 0.57 15.54 7.12
C SER A 80 -0.64 15.49 6.20
N VAL A 81 -1.43 16.56 6.18
CA VAL A 81 -2.60 16.72 5.31
C VAL A 81 -2.19 16.72 3.83
N ASP A 82 -1.15 17.47 3.47
CA ASP A 82 -0.63 17.54 2.10
C ASP A 82 -0.13 16.18 1.61
N ALA A 83 0.61 15.46 2.47
CA ALA A 83 1.09 14.12 2.15
C ALA A 83 -0.06 13.13 1.92
N TYR A 84 -1.13 13.20 2.72
CA TYR A 84 -2.33 12.38 2.53
C TYR A 84 -3.05 12.74 1.22
N ASN A 85 -3.25 14.04 0.97
CA ASN A 85 -3.91 14.53 -0.25
C ASN A 85 -3.15 14.13 -1.52
N ALA A 86 -1.81 14.13 -1.48
CA ALA A 86 -0.99 13.65 -2.59
C ALA A 86 -1.22 12.15 -2.89
N LYS A 87 -1.44 11.31 -1.87
CA LYS A 87 -1.81 9.90 -2.07
C LYS A 87 -3.19 9.77 -2.72
N ILE A 88 -4.16 10.58 -2.30
CA ILE A 88 -5.52 10.60 -2.87
C ILE A 88 -5.47 11.02 -4.34
N GLU A 89 -4.74 12.09 -4.67
CA GLU A 89 -4.56 12.54 -6.04
C GLU A 89 -3.94 11.45 -6.92
N ARG A 90 -2.87 10.80 -6.42
CA ARG A 90 -2.24 9.68 -7.12
C ARG A 90 -3.22 8.53 -7.35
N LEU A 91 -4.00 8.15 -6.33
CA LEU A 91 -5.01 7.09 -6.46
C LEU A 91 -6.03 7.45 -7.54
N ASN A 92 -6.56 8.67 -7.53
CA ASN A 92 -7.51 9.14 -8.54
C ASN A 92 -6.94 9.08 -9.96
N ASN A 93 -5.68 9.48 -10.14
CA ASN A 93 -5.00 9.42 -11.43
C ASN A 93 -4.83 7.97 -11.91
N MET A 94 -4.42 7.06 -11.02
CA MET A 94 -4.27 5.63 -11.35
C MET A 94 -5.62 4.98 -11.69
N THR A 95 -6.66 5.26 -10.90
CA THR A 95 -8.02 4.77 -11.16
C THR A 95 -8.56 5.31 -12.49
N SER A 96 -8.33 6.59 -12.79
CA SER A 96 -8.74 7.19 -14.07
C SER A 96 -8.04 6.52 -15.27
N ALA A 97 -6.72 6.32 -15.18
CA ALA A 97 -5.95 5.65 -16.21
C ALA A 97 -6.40 4.20 -16.42
N PHE A 98 -6.66 3.46 -15.34
CA PHE A 98 -7.20 2.11 -15.41
C PHE A 98 -8.59 2.10 -16.07
N ASN A 99 -9.49 2.99 -15.65
CA ASN A 99 -10.83 3.06 -16.23
C ASN A 99 -10.83 3.39 -17.72
N GLN A 100 -9.93 4.27 -18.16
CA GLN A 100 -9.80 4.64 -19.56
C GLN A 100 -9.21 3.50 -20.42
N ASN A 101 -8.17 2.85 -19.91
CA ASN A 101 -7.35 1.96 -20.72
C ASN A 101 -7.70 0.49 -20.57
N CYS A 102 -8.30 0.09 -19.45
CA CYS A 102 -8.39 -1.29 -19.01
C CYS A 102 -9.81 -1.75 -18.67
N ALA A 103 -10.63 -0.89 -18.04
CA ALA A 103 -11.95 -1.29 -17.60
C ALA A 103 -12.82 -1.78 -18.76
N GLY A 104 -13.45 -2.94 -18.56
CA GLY A 104 -14.29 -3.57 -19.58
C GLY A 104 -13.51 -4.07 -20.81
N LYS A 105 -12.19 -4.26 -20.72
CA LYS A 105 -11.38 -4.86 -21.79
C LYS A 105 -10.88 -6.25 -21.39
N GLN A 106 -10.66 -7.10 -22.38
CA GLN A 106 -10.22 -8.47 -22.16
C GLN A 106 -8.91 -8.76 -22.89
N SER A 107 -8.20 -9.76 -22.39
CA SER A 107 -7.09 -10.39 -23.10
C SER A 107 -6.84 -11.77 -22.51
N ALA A 108 -6.50 -12.74 -23.36
CA ALA A 108 -6.18 -14.10 -22.94
C ALA A 108 -4.91 -14.15 -22.06
N SER A 109 -4.06 -13.12 -22.10
CA SER A 109 -2.81 -13.05 -21.34
C SER A 109 -2.94 -12.55 -19.91
N ALA A 110 -4.13 -12.17 -19.42
CA ALA A 110 -4.28 -11.55 -18.11
C ALA A 110 -3.72 -12.41 -16.95
N ALA A 111 -3.95 -13.73 -16.98
CA ALA A 111 -3.38 -14.66 -15.99
C ALA A 111 -1.86 -14.75 -16.09
N LYS A 112 -1.33 -14.86 -17.32
CA LYS A 112 0.11 -14.92 -17.58
C LYS A 112 0.81 -13.63 -17.18
N ALA A 113 0.17 -12.48 -17.39
CA ALA A 113 0.68 -11.18 -16.98
C ALA A 113 0.82 -11.08 -15.46
N ALA A 114 -0.21 -11.48 -14.70
CA ALA A 114 -0.14 -11.51 -13.24
C ALA A 114 0.96 -12.44 -12.73
N GLU A 115 1.09 -13.64 -13.31
CA GLU A 115 2.16 -14.58 -12.96
C GLU A 115 3.55 -13.99 -13.24
N LYS A 116 3.75 -13.43 -14.43
CA LYS A 116 5.01 -12.81 -14.84
C LYS A 116 5.41 -11.68 -13.88
N LEU A 117 4.49 -10.76 -13.56
CA LEU A 117 4.76 -9.65 -12.64
C LEU A 117 5.12 -10.15 -11.23
N ASN A 118 4.46 -11.21 -10.76
CA ASN A 118 4.79 -11.84 -9.48
C ASN A 118 6.16 -12.53 -9.49
N GLN A 119 6.57 -13.14 -10.60
CA GLN A 119 7.89 -13.74 -10.74
C GLN A 119 8.99 -12.67 -10.75
N SER A 120 8.76 -11.53 -11.41
CA SER A 120 9.73 -10.43 -11.49
C SER A 120 9.92 -9.65 -10.17
N ARG A 121 8.99 -9.79 -9.20
CA ARG A 121 9.08 -9.15 -7.87
C ARG A 121 9.71 -10.02 -6.77
N ARG A 122 10.05 -11.28 -7.06
CA ARG A 122 10.72 -12.20 -6.13
C ARG A 122 12.23 -12.07 -6.22
#